data_AF-A0A9D8C6J2-F1
#
_entry.id   AF-A0A9D8C6J2-F1
#
_cell.length_a   1.000
_cell.length_b   1.000
_cell.length_c   1.000
_cell.angle_alpha   90.00
_cell.angle_beta   90.00
_cell.angle_gamma   90.00
#
_symmetry.space_group_name_H-M   'P 1'
#
loop_
_entity.id
_entity.type
_entity.pdbx_description
1 polymer ?
#
loop_
_entity_poly.entity_id
_entity_poly.type
_entity_poly.pdbx_seq_one_letter_code
_entity_poly.pdbx_strand_id
1 'polypeptide(L)'
;MTKVDEMLLMAYVDGEVDAATAREIETQLAREPETQAHVTRMREQSALLRAAFAPVGQEIVPDGLRRAAMGAPMPRQAAAGGRRFAMPL
;
A
#
# COMPACT_ATOMS: atom_id res chain seq x y z
N MET A 1 -27.07 2.01 11.22
CA MET A 1 -26.37 3.29 10.96
C MET A 1 -24.98 3.16 11.57
N THR A 2 -24.01 2.72 10.77
CA THR A 2 -22.61 2.63 11.19
C THR A 2 -22.11 4.05 11.37
N LYS A 3 -21.71 4.40 12.60
CA LYS A 3 -21.06 5.68 12.87
C LYS A 3 -19.77 5.70 12.05
N VAL A 4 -19.58 6.70 11.21
CA VAL A 4 -18.34 6.87 10.46
C VAL A 4 -17.23 7.14 11.47
N ASP A 5 -16.29 6.22 11.57
CA ASP A 5 -15.10 6.32 12.40
C ASP A 5 -13.85 6.54 11.53
N GLU A 6 -12.72 6.82 12.16
CA GLU A 6 -11.46 7.14 11.48
C GLU A 6 -11.00 6.00 10.55
N MET A 7 -11.20 4.75 10.98
CA MET A 7 -10.82 3.57 10.19
C MET A 7 -11.65 3.48 8.91
N LEU A 8 -12.95 3.72 9.00
CA LEU A 8 -13.84 3.73 7.84
C LEU A 8 -13.53 4.90 6.88
N LEU A 9 -13.13 6.06 7.41
CA LEU A 9 -12.67 7.18 6.59
C LEU A 9 -11.36 6.88 5.86
N MET A 10 -10.40 6.21 6.51
CA MET A 10 -9.17 5.75 5.86
C MET A 10 -9.48 4.78 4.72
N ALA A 11 -10.29 3.75 4.99
CA ALA A 11 -10.72 2.80 3.96
C ALA A 11 -11.42 3.50 2.78
N TYR A 12 -12.26 4.50 3.04
CA TYR A 12 -12.90 5.31 2.00
C TYR A 12 -11.90 6.15 1.19
N VAL A 13 -10.90 6.73 1.83
CA VAL A 13 -9.83 7.48 1.14
C VAL A 13 -8.99 6.56 0.25
N ASP A 14 -8.73 5.33 0.70
CA ASP A 14 -7.97 4.32 -0.04
C ASP A 14 -8.79 3.56 -1.09
N GLY A 15 -10.12 3.73 -1.09
CA GLY A 15 -11.02 3.08 -2.05
C GLY A 15 -11.37 1.63 -1.70
N GLU A 16 -11.20 1.25 -0.43
CA GLU A 16 -11.42 -0.09 0.10
C GLU A 16 -12.85 -0.30 0.64
N VAL A 17 -13.77 0.63 0.35
CA VAL A 17 -15.19 0.51 0.69
C VAL A 17 -16.02 0.21 -0.55
N ASP A 18 -17.14 -0.49 -0.37
CA ASP A 18 -18.08 -0.68 -1.46
C ASP A 18 -18.85 0.61 -1.84
N ALA A 19 -19.50 0.59 -3.00
CA ALA A 19 -20.20 1.75 -3.53
C ALA A 19 -21.41 2.20 -2.67
N ALA A 20 -22.03 1.29 -1.91
CA ALA A 20 -23.14 1.65 -1.03
C ALA A 20 -22.62 2.43 0.18
N THR A 21 -21.57 1.91 0.81
CA THR A 21 -20.86 2.52 1.94
C THR A 21 -20.26 3.88 1.56
N ALA A 22 -19.65 3.99 0.37
CA ALA A 22 -19.13 5.27 -0.12
C ALA A 22 -20.21 6.36 -0.16
N ARG A 23 -21.40 6.05 -0.68
CA ARG A 23 -22.52 7.00 -0.75
C ARG A 23 -23.04 7.41 0.62
N GLU A 24 -23.06 6.47 1.58
CA GLU A 24 -23.43 6.78 2.96
C GLU A 24 -22.43 7.74 3.62
N ILE A 25 -21.13 7.51 3.40
CA ILE A 25 -20.06 8.39 3.87
C ILE A 25 -20.18 9.77 3.23
N GLU A 26 -20.33 9.86 1.91
CA GLU A 26 -20.50 11.12 1.18
C GLU A 26 -21.71 11.93 1.70
N THR A 27 -22.82 11.24 2.00
CA THR A 27 -24.03 11.86 2.57
C THR A 27 -23.76 12.45 3.96
N GLN A 28 -22.95 11.78 4.78
CA GLN A 28 -22.55 12.28 6.10
C GLN A 28 -21.56 13.45 5.99
N LEU A 29 -20.54 13.32 5.13
CA LEU A 29 -19.54 14.38 4.90
C LEU A 29 -20.17 15.68 4.43
N ALA A 30 -21.24 15.62 3.62
CA ALA A 30 -21.97 16.81 3.18
C ALA A 30 -22.61 17.61 4.33
N ARG A 31 -22.77 17.01 5.52
CA ARG A 31 -23.35 17.63 6.72
C ARG A 31 -22.30 17.99 7.77
N GLU A 32 -21.05 17.57 7.59
CA GLU A 32 -19.96 17.72 8.56
C GLU A 32 -18.70 18.31 7.89
N PRO A 33 -18.63 19.64 7.75
CA PRO A 33 -17.54 20.31 7.03
C PRO A 33 -16.14 20.03 7.62
N GLU A 34 -16.04 19.87 8.94
CA GLU A 34 -14.77 19.56 9.60
C GLU A 34 -14.27 18.15 9.21
N THR A 35 -15.16 17.16 9.20
CA THR A 35 -14.87 15.80 8.74
C THR A 35 -14.51 15.79 7.26
N GLN A 36 -15.20 16.58 6.43
CA GLN A 36 -14.86 16.74 5.02
C GLN A 36 -13.47 17.35 4.80
N ALA A 37 -13.10 18.36 5.59
CA ALA A 37 -11.76 18.96 5.54
C ALA A 37 -10.69 17.94 5.97
N HIS A 38 -10.98 17.09 6.96
CA HIS A 38 -10.10 16.00 7.37
C HIS A 38 -9.86 14.99 6.26
N VAL A 39 -10.93 14.48 5.63
CA VAL A 39 -10.84 13.58 4.47
C VAL A 39 -10.05 14.21 3.31
N THR A 40 -10.22 15.51 3.09
CA THR A 40 -9.45 16.23 2.05
C THR A 40 -7.96 16.19 2.33
N ARG A 41 -7.54 16.48 3.57
CA ARG A 41 -6.12 16.37 3.99
C ARG A 41 -5.58 14.96 3.83
N MET A 42 -6.35 13.94 4.19
CA MET A 42 -5.94 12.54 4.01
C MET A 42 -5.71 12.21 2.52
N ARG A 43 -6.60 12.66 1.62
CA ARG A 43 -6.44 12.47 0.18
C ARG A 43 -5.18 13.16 -0.36
N GLU A 44 -4.89 14.37 0.10
CA GLU A 44 -3.68 15.11 -0.26
C GLU A 44 -2.42 14.37 0.21
N GLN A 45 -2.39 13.90 1.45
CA GLN A 45 -1.28 13.12 2.00
C GLN A 45 -1.06 11.82 1.21
N SER A 46 -2.12 11.06 0.93
CA SER A 46 -2.02 9.83 0.13
C SER A 46 -1.55 10.13 -1.29
N ALA A 47 -1.97 11.24 -1.90
CA ALA A 47 -1.48 11.65 -3.22
C ALA A 47 0.01 11.98 -3.21
N LEU A 48 0.49 12.71 -2.20
CA LEU A 48 1.91 13.03 -2.02
C LEU A 48 2.76 11.77 -1.86
N LEU A 49 2.32 10.82 -1.03
CA LEU A 49 3.02 9.55 -0.85
C LEU A 49 3.05 8.74 -2.15
N ARG A 50 1.92 8.60 -2.84
CA ARG A 50 1.86 7.91 -4.13
C ARG A 50 2.80 8.54 -5.15
N ALA A 51 2.86 9.87 -5.22
CA ALA A 51 3.77 10.57 -6.12
C ALA A 51 5.25 10.33 -5.76
N ALA A 52 5.59 10.40 -4.46
CA ALA A 52 6.97 10.17 -3.99
C ALA A 52 7.48 8.76 -4.28
N PHE A 53 6.60 7.75 -4.20
CA PHE A 53 6.95 6.34 -4.43
C PHE A 53 6.60 5.82 -5.83
N ALA A 54 5.99 6.64 -6.70
CA ALA A 54 5.68 6.25 -8.08
C ALA A 54 6.89 5.69 -8.86
N PRO A 55 8.12 6.23 -8.72
CA PRO A 55 9.29 5.69 -9.43
C PRO A 55 9.63 4.24 -9.05
N VAL A 56 9.37 3.82 -7.81
CA VAL A 56 9.65 2.45 -7.34
C VAL A 56 8.83 1.42 -8.13
N GLY A 57 7.59 1.76 -8.50
CA GLY A 57 6.74 0.91 -9.32
C GLY A 57 7.22 0.75 -10.77
N GLN A 58 8.17 1.57 -11.23
CA GLN A 58 8.72 1.52 -12.58
C GLN A 58 10.02 0.71 -12.66
N GLU A 59 10.58 0.30 -11.52
CA GLU A 59 11.77 -0.52 -11.47
C GLU A 59 11.51 -1.91 -12.08
N ILE A 60 12.48 -2.41 -12.84
CA ILE A 60 12.39 -3.75 -13.42
C ILE A 60 12.43 -4.77 -12.30
N VAL A 61 11.34 -5.53 -12.14
CA VAL A 61 11.29 -6.64 -11.19
C VAL A 61 12.30 -7.72 -11.61
N PRO A 62 13.28 -8.06 -10.75
CA PRO A 62 14.23 -9.12 -11.04
C PRO A 62 13.56 -10.44 -11.43
N ASP A 63 14.09 -11.11 -12.45
CA ASP A 63 13.53 -12.33 -13.02
C ASP A 63 13.29 -13.43 -11.99
N GLY A 64 14.18 -13.57 -11.01
CA GLY A 64 14.03 -14.55 -9.92
C GLY A 64 12.78 -14.31 -9.07
N LEU A 65 12.50 -13.04 -8.74
CA LEU A 65 11.32 -12.65 -7.98
C LEU A 65 10.04 -12.84 -8.81
N ARG A 66 10.08 -12.44 -10.10
CA ARG A 66 8.97 -12.65 -11.02
C ARG A 66 8.62 -14.13 -11.16
N ARG A 67 9.62 -15.00 -11.31
CA ARG A 67 9.43 -16.46 -11.40
C ARG A 67 8.83 -17.03 -10.10
N ALA A 68 9.34 -16.61 -8.95
CA ALA A 68 8.85 -17.08 -7.66
C ALA A 68 7.39 -16.68 -7.40
N ALA A 69 7.01 -15.44 -7.72
CA ALA A 69 5.63 -14.96 -7.59
C ALA A 69 4.65 -15.74 -8.48
N MET A 70 5.11 -16.20 -9.65
CA MET A 70 4.33 -17.03 -10.58
C MET A 70 4.30 -18.52 -10.20
N GLY A 71 4.82 -18.89 -9.02
CA GLY A 71 4.83 -20.28 -8.55
C GLY A 71 5.84 -21.17 -9.29
N ALA A 72 6.79 -20.60 -10.03
CA ALA A 72 7.84 -21.39 -10.65
C ALA A 72 8.75 -21.99 -9.56
N PRO A 73 9.13 -23.27 -9.66
CA PRO A 73 10.04 -23.88 -8.69
C PRO A 73 11.36 -23.10 -8.70
N MET A 74 11.73 -22.55 -7.55
CA MET A 74 13.07 -21.97 -7.40
C MET A 74 14.09 -23.09 -7.56
N PRO A 75 15.14 -22.91 -8.40
CA PRO A 75 16.26 -23.82 -8.36
C PRO A 75 16.83 -23.77 -6.95
N ARG A 76 16.85 -24.91 -6.25
CA ARG A 76 17.55 -25.03 -4.97
C ARG A 76 18.97 -24.56 -5.23
N GLN A 77 19.37 -23.44 -4.63
CA GLN A 77 20.78 -23.09 -4.59
C GLN A 77 21.48 -24.25 -3.88
N ALA A 78 22.23 -25.04 -4.64
CA ALA A 78 23.16 -25.99 -4.05
C ALA A 78 24.07 -25.16 -3.15
N ALA A 79 24.12 -25.51 -1.87
CA ALA A 79 24.95 -24.82 -0.88
C ALA A 79 26.38 -24.73 -1.44
N ALA A 80 26.77 -23.53 -1.90
CA ALA A 80 28.14 -23.28 -2.28
C ALA A 80 28.96 -23.38 -0.99
N GLY A 81 29.77 -24.44 -0.91
CA GLY A 81 30.65 -24.73 0.20
C GLY A 81 31.48 -23.53 0.62
N GLY A 82 31.73 -23.46 1.93
CA GLY A 82 32.20 -22.30 2.65
C GLY A 82 33.37 -21.54 2.03
N ARG A 83 33.29 -20.22 2.15
CA ARG A 83 34.48 -19.37 2.30
C ARG A 83 34.30 -18.55 3.57
N ARG A 84 35.07 -18.93 4.59
CA ARG A 84 35.25 -18.19 5.84
C ARG A 84 35.84 -16.82 5.51
N PHE A 85 35.18 -15.74 5.91
CA PHE A 85 35.80 -14.42 5.93
C PHE A 85 36.83 -14.41 7.06
N ALA A 86 38.11 -14.32 6.73
CA ALA A 86 39.17 -14.05 7.69
C ALA A 86 39.28 -12.52 7.87
N MET A 87 39.11 -12.04 9.09
CA MET A 87 39.42 -10.66 9.48
C MET A 87 40.88 -10.58 9.94
N PRO A 88 41.70 -9.63 9.45
CA PRO A 88 43.03 -9.40 10.00
C PRO A 88 42.92 -8.63 11.33
N LEU A 89 43.84 -8.96 12.26
CA LEU A 89 44.04 -8.31 13.56
C LEU A 89 44.66 -6.92 13.43
#